data_AF-A0A8B9H5F5-F1
#
_entry.id   AF-A0A8B9H5F5-F1
#
_cell.length_a   1.000
_cell.length_b   1.000
_cell.length_c   1.000
_cell.angle_alpha   90.00
_cell.angle_beta   90.00
_cell.angle_gamma   90.00
#
_symmetry.space_group_name_H-M   'P 1'
#
loop_
_entity.id
_entity.type
_entity.pdbx_description
1 polymer ?
#
loop_
_entity_poly.entity_id
_entity_poly.type
_entity_poly.pdbx_seq_one_letter_code
_entity_poly.pdbx_strand_id
1 'polypeptide(L)'
;SPFNFNSYSTYNKKKNTEPYILVEEKKSWHDAQRHCRLHHRDLTSVRNKSERKQIEHAVKILHFSRLWIGLFNESWEWSDKSNASFRYWESSQPDNQENNENCATVHTVDQGYWHDENCKKTHPFICHEGEFYSI
;
A
#
# COMPACT_ATOMS: atom_id res chain seq x y z
N SER A 1 -10.36 -50.89 26.69
CA SER A 1 -11.26 -50.72 25.54
C SER A 1 -11.30 -49.23 25.20
N PRO A 2 -10.79 -48.80 24.04
CA PRO A 2 -10.80 -47.39 23.66
C PRO A 2 -12.10 -47.06 22.92
N PHE A 3 -12.70 -45.91 23.24
CA PHE A 3 -13.66 -45.28 22.34
C PHE A 3 -12.91 -44.24 21.51
N ASN A 4 -12.93 -44.47 20.20
CA ASN A 4 -12.49 -43.55 19.18
C ASN A 4 -13.75 -42.95 18.54
N PHE A 5 -13.85 -41.63 18.51
CA PHE A 5 -14.71 -40.92 17.56
C PHE A 5 -14.01 -39.62 17.16
N ASN A 6 -13.54 -39.58 15.91
CA ASN A 6 -13.19 -38.36 15.22
C ASN A 6 -14.45 -37.48 15.08
N SER A 7 -14.31 -36.18 15.33
CA SER A 7 -15.07 -35.19 14.57
C SER A 7 -14.26 -33.90 14.41
N TYR A 8 -14.12 -33.52 13.14
CA TYR A 8 -13.50 -32.32 12.65
C TYR A 8 -14.33 -31.08 13.04
N SER A 9 -13.70 -30.01 13.54
CA SER A 9 -14.01 -28.65 13.09
C SER A 9 -12.92 -27.65 13.51
N THR A 10 -12.14 -27.25 12.50
CA THR A 10 -11.84 -25.85 12.19
C THR A 10 -11.51 -24.91 13.36
N TYR A 11 -10.26 -24.92 13.84
CA TYR A 11 -9.63 -23.63 14.14
C TYR A 11 -9.05 -23.05 12.85
N ASN A 12 -9.97 -22.63 11.99
CA ASN A 12 -9.71 -21.65 10.95
C ASN A 12 -9.25 -20.37 11.65
N LYS A 13 -7.95 -20.16 11.72
CA LYS A 13 -7.41 -18.80 11.60
C LYS A 13 -6.42 -18.80 10.45
N LYS A 14 -6.95 -18.91 9.23
CA LYS A 14 -6.44 -18.03 8.18
C LYS A 14 -6.67 -16.62 8.68
N LYS A 15 -5.72 -16.05 9.40
CA LYS A 15 -5.53 -14.60 9.39
C LYS A 15 -5.01 -14.29 7.98
N ASN A 16 -5.91 -14.26 7.01
CA ASN A 16 -5.75 -13.34 5.89
C ASN A 16 -6.19 -11.99 6.44
N THR A 17 -5.38 -11.41 7.32
CA THR A 17 -5.46 -9.97 7.46
C THR A 17 -4.86 -9.42 6.17
N GLU A 18 -5.63 -8.61 5.47
CA GLU A 18 -5.21 -8.07 4.18
C GLU A 18 -3.89 -7.30 4.42
N PRO A 19 -2.82 -7.58 3.67
CA PRO A 19 -1.49 -7.00 3.92
C PRO A 19 -1.44 -5.49 3.69
N TYR A 20 -2.56 -4.87 3.33
CA TYR A 20 -2.72 -3.46 3.03
C TYR A 20 -3.83 -2.86 3.89
N ILE A 21 -3.48 -1.86 4.69
CA ILE A 21 -4.41 -1.08 5.49
C ILE A 21 -4.62 0.26 4.81
N LEU A 22 -5.84 0.55 4.39
CA LEU A 22 -6.20 1.88 3.93
C LEU A 22 -6.45 2.80 5.13
N VAL A 23 -5.89 3.99 5.06
CA VAL A 23 -6.19 5.08 5.97
C VAL A 23 -6.83 6.23 5.19
N GLU A 24 -8.07 6.55 5.52
CA GLU A 24 -8.88 7.57 4.81
C GLU A 24 -8.51 9.01 5.19
N GLU A 25 -7.74 9.20 6.27
CA GLU A 25 -7.22 10.52 6.65
C GLU A 25 -6.31 11.08 5.56
N LYS A 26 -6.50 12.35 5.20
CA LYS A 26 -5.64 13.02 4.22
C LYS A 26 -4.40 13.60 4.90
N LYS A 27 -3.21 13.16 4.47
CA LYS A 27 -1.94 13.61 5.03
C LYS A 27 -0.92 13.90 3.92
N SER A 28 0.06 14.74 4.20
CA SER A 28 1.25 14.86 3.37
C SER A 28 1.95 13.50 3.27
N TRP A 29 2.76 13.25 2.25
CA TRP A 29 3.42 11.95 2.10
C TRP A 29 4.25 11.58 3.33
N HIS A 30 4.98 12.56 3.89
CA HIS A 30 5.82 12.37 5.07
C HIS A 30 5.00 12.09 6.34
N ASP A 31 3.86 12.78 6.52
CA ASP A 31 2.98 12.54 7.66
C ASP A 31 2.22 11.21 7.53
N ALA A 32 1.87 10.81 6.30
CA ALA A 32 1.29 9.50 5.99
C ALA A 32 2.29 8.37 6.33
N GLN A 33 3.55 8.50 5.90
CA GLN A 33 4.61 7.55 6.28
C GLN A 33 4.78 7.45 7.80
N ARG A 34 4.82 8.60 8.49
CA ARG A 34 4.92 8.62 9.95
C ARG A 34 3.74 7.90 10.59
N HIS A 35 2.53 8.14 10.09
CA HIS A 35 1.33 7.44 10.58
C HIS A 35 1.45 5.93 10.38
N CYS A 36 1.83 5.46 9.18
CA CYS A 36 2.01 4.04 8.95
C CYS A 36 3.09 3.42 9.84
N ARG A 37 4.20 4.12 10.11
CA ARG A 37 5.25 3.61 11.01
C ARG A 37 4.84 3.61 12.49
N LEU A 38 3.91 4.48 12.87
CA LEU A 38 3.42 4.58 14.25
C LEU A 38 2.35 3.51 14.55
N HIS A 39 1.48 3.24 13.59
CA HIS A 39 0.30 2.38 13.78
C HIS A 39 0.39 1.02 13.09
N HIS A 40 1.28 0.88 12.11
CA HIS A 40 1.45 -0.28 11.23
C HIS A 40 2.95 -0.53 10.97
N ARG A 41 3.34 -0.87 9.73
CA ARG A 41 4.74 -1.07 9.34
C ARG A 41 5.35 0.16 8.64
N ASP A 42 4.89 0.47 7.42
CA ASP A 42 5.31 1.61 6.60
C ASP A 42 4.24 1.87 5.54
N LEU A 43 4.38 2.92 4.73
CA LEU A 43 3.60 3.05 3.49
C LEU A 43 3.85 1.85 2.57
N THR A 44 2.85 1.51 1.76
CA THR A 44 2.90 0.28 1.00
C THR A 44 3.95 0.30 -0.11
N SER A 45 4.76 -0.75 -0.20
CA SER A 45 5.54 -1.09 -1.39
C SER A 45 4.76 -2.01 -2.31
N VAL A 46 4.93 -1.85 -3.63
CA VAL A 46 4.26 -2.69 -4.64
C VAL A 46 5.31 -3.50 -5.39
N ARG A 47 5.50 -4.76 -4.98
CA ARG A 47 6.67 -5.55 -5.42
C ARG A 47 6.45 -6.29 -6.73
N ASN A 48 5.20 -6.51 -7.11
CA ASN A 48 4.84 -7.26 -8.31
C ASN A 48 3.39 -6.99 -8.75
N LYS A 49 3.03 -7.55 -9.92
CA LYS A 49 1.68 -7.44 -10.50
C LYS A 49 0.57 -8.01 -9.61
N SER A 50 0.87 -9.01 -8.78
CA SER A 50 -0.10 -9.62 -7.86
C SER A 50 -0.46 -8.65 -6.75
N GLU A 51 0.54 -8.05 -6.12
CA GLU A 51 0.34 -7.03 -5.06
C GLU A 51 -0.38 -5.79 -5.59
N ARG A 52 -0.02 -5.34 -6.80
CA ARG A 52 -0.75 -4.27 -7.49
C ARG A 52 -2.24 -4.61 -7.64
N LYS A 53 -2.59 -5.85 -8.01
CA LYS A 53 -3.99 -6.30 -8.11
C LYS A 53 -4.70 -6.31 -6.76
N GLN A 54 -4.01 -6.73 -5.70
CA GLN A 54 -4.56 -6.73 -4.33
C GLN A 54 -4.87 -5.30 -3.88
N ILE A 55 -3.93 -4.38 -4.07
CA ILE A 55 -4.13 -2.95 -3.81
C ILE A 55 -5.31 -2.44 -4.64
N GLU A 56 -5.31 -2.64 -5.96
CA GLU A 56 -6.41 -2.20 -6.85
C GLU A 56 -7.78 -2.70 -6.37
N HIS A 57 -7.89 -3.96 -5.95
CA HIS A 57 -9.14 -4.51 -5.39
C HIS A 57 -9.53 -3.86 -4.07
N ALA A 58 -8.57 -3.61 -3.18
CA ALA A 58 -8.83 -2.91 -1.93
C ALA A 58 -9.31 -1.47 -2.17
N VAL A 59 -8.85 -0.82 -3.26
CA VAL A 59 -9.25 0.57 -3.56
C VAL A 59 -10.50 0.74 -4.39
N LYS A 60 -10.86 -0.24 -5.24
CA LYS A 60 -12.00 -0.15 -6.17
C LYS A 60 -13.36 0.07 -5.51
N ILE A 61 -13.47 -0.13 -4.20
CA ILE A 61 -14.70 0.02 -3.44
C ILE A 61 -14.92 1.49 -3.02
N LEU A 62 -13.97 2.41 -3.29
CA LEU A 62 -13.90 3.70 -2.61
C LEU A 62 -13.95 4.91 -3.55
N HIS A 63 -14.42 6.03 -3.01
CA HIS A 63 -14.64 7.29 -3.72
C HIS A 63 -13.38 8.19 -3.82
N PHE A 64 -12.20 7.72 -3.43
CA PHE A 64 -10.97 8.52 -3.48
C PHE A 64 -10.30 8.38 -4.84
N SER A 65 -9.82 9.48 -5.43
CA SER A 65 -9.17 9.48 -6.75
C SER A 65 -7.68 9.13 -6.72
N ARG A 66 -6.97 9.45 -5.64
CA ARG A 66 -5.53 9.25 -5.47
C ARG A 66 -5.20 8.77 -4.08
N LEU A 67 -4.25 7.83 -3.96
CA LEU A 67 -3.74 7.34 -2.68
C LEU A 67 -2.22 7.32 -2.64
N TRP A 68 -1.62 7.74 -1.51
CA TRP A 68 -0.17 7.60 -1.32
C TRP A 68 0.26 6.13 -1.21
N ILE A 69 1.40 5.85 -1.83
CA ILE A 69 2.20 4.63 -1.64
C ILE A 69 3.62 5.00 -1.20
N GLY A 70 4.42 4.01 -0.81
CA GLY A 70 5.75 4.23 -0.23
C GLY A 70 6.85 4.62 -1.21
N LEU A 71 6.54 4.87 -2.48
CA LEU A 71 7.53 5.23 -3.50
C LEU A 71 7.78 6.75 -3.50
N PHE A 72 9.04 7.17 -3.37
CA PHE A 72 9.39 8.59 -3.19
C PHE A 72 10.83 8.91 -3.63
N ASN A 73 11.14 10.22 -3.57
CA ASN A 73 12.41 10.86 -3.92
C ASN A 73 12.74 10.82 -5.42
N GLU A 74 13.72 11.61 -5.84
CA GLU A 74 14.18 11.69 -7.25
C GLU A 74 14.65 10.33 -7.80
N SER A 75 15.10 9.43 -6.92
CA SER A 75 15.56 8.09 -7.27
C SER A 75 14.46 7.01 -7.25
N TRP A 76 13.21 7.37 -6.93
CA TRP A 76 12.07 6.46 -6.83
C TRP A 76 12.36 5.21 -5.98
N GLU A 77 12.71 5.45 -4.73
CA GLU A 77 12.99 4.41 -3.74
C GLU A 77 11.74 4.08 -2.91
N TRP A 78 11.67 2.87 -2.37
CA TRP A 78 10.62 2.50 -1.42
C TRP A 78 11.00 2.89 0.01
N SER A 79 10.06 3.49 0.74
CA SER A 79 10.24 3.94 2.13
C SER A 79 10.55 2.79 3.10
N ASP A 80 9.99 1.61 2.83
CA ASP A 80 10.21 0.36 3.58
C ASP A 80 11.56 -0.32 3.27
N LYS A 81 12.38 0.29 2.40
CA LYS A 81 13.67 -0.24 1.92
C LYS A 81 13.57 -1.55 1.12
N SER A 82 12.39 -1.86 0.59
CA SER A 82 12.21 -2.92 -0.41
C SER A 82 13.07 -2.64 -1.65
N ASN A 83 13.70 -3.69 -2.19
CA ASN A 83 14.50 -3.62 -3.41
C ASN A 83 13.66 -3.83 -4.69
N ALA A 84 12.34 -3.72 -4.58
CA ALA A 84 11.45 -3.99 -5.70
C ALA A 84 11.64 -2.99 -6.86
N SER A 85 11.89 -3.54 -8.05
CA SER A 85 12.04 -2.79 -9.31
C SER A 85 10.74 -2.63 -10.09
N PHE A 86 9.65 -3.29 -9.67
CA PHE A 86 8.35 -3.18 -10.33
C PHE A 86 7.84 -1.73 -10.32
N ARG A 87 7.41 -1.24 -11.48
CA ARG A 87 6.81 0.08 -11.66
C ARG A 87 5.55 -0.04 -12.50
N TYR A 88 4.56 0.77 -12.18
CA TYR A 88 3.28 0.80 -12.89
C TYR A 88 2.81 2.23 -13.14
N TRP A 89 3.76 3.07 -13.58
CA TRP A 89 3.51 4.44 -13.99
C TRP A 89 2.48 4.50 -15.13
N GLU A 90 1.69 5.58 -15.15
CA GLU A 90 0.94 5.96 -16.34
C GLU A 90 1.90 6.28 -17.50
N SER A 91 1.41 6.24 -18.74
CA SER A 91 2.18 6.74 -19.88
C SER A 91 2.55 8.20 -19.64
N SER A 92 3.82 8.54 -19.87
CA SER A 92 4.39 9.88 -19.65
C SER A 92 4.67 10.26 -18.19
N GLN A 93 4.48 9.34 -17.24
CA GLN A 93 4.87 9.52 -15.84
C GLN A 93 6.16 8.74 -15.52
N PRO A 94 6.97 9.17 -14.54
CA PRO A 94 6.84 10.45 -13.83
C PRO A 94 7.23 11.64 -14.72
N ASP A 95 6.48 12.75 -14.65
CA ASP A 95 6.75 13.95 -15.46
C ASP A 95 7.34 15.12 -14.66
N ASN A 96 7.45 14.97 -13.34
CA ASN A 96 8.04 15.90 -12.38
C ASN A 96 7.53 17.33 -12.58
N GLN A 97 6.21 17.54 -12.57
CA GLN A 97 5.65 18.86 -12.85
C GLN A 97 6.20 19.90 -11.87
N GLU A 98 6.55 21.07 -12.41
CA GLU A 98 7.16 22.18 -11.67
C GLU A 98 8.47 21.81 -10.93
N ASN A 99 9.11 20.68 -11.30
CA ASN A 99 10.26 20.09 -10.59
C ASN A 99 9.98 19.81 -9.10
N ASN A 100 8.76 19.40 -8.74
CA ASN A 100 8.33 19.30 -7.35
C ASN A 100 7.50 18.05 -7.04
N GLU A 101 7.54 17.02 -7.89
CA GLU A 101 6.72 15.81 -7.75
C GLU A 101 7.62 14.60 -7.47
N ASN A 102 7.93 14.42 -6.18
CA ASN A 102 8.87 13.41 -5.72
C ASN A 102 8.19 12.31 -4.87
N CYS A 103 6.87 12.16 -4.96
CA CYS A 103 6.11 11.17 -4.21
C CYS A 103 5.07 10.52 -5.11
N ALA A 104 4.88 9.21 -5.03
CA ALA A 104 3.97 8.51 -5.94
C ALA A 104 2.59 8.30 -5.32
N THR A 105 1.55 8.49 -6.13
CA THR A 105 0.18 8.07 -5.82
C THR A 105 -0.30 6.96 -6.76
N VAL A 106 -1.21 6.13 -6.27
CA VAL A 106 -2.05 5.26 -7.11
C VAL A 106 -3.30 6.03 -7.49
N HIS A 107 -3.60 6.09 -8.79
CA HIS A 107 -4.84 6.66 -9.32
C HIS A 107 -5.91 5.58 -9.46
N THR A 108 -6.98 5.70 -8.69
CA THR A 108 -8.04 4.70 -8.63
C THR A 108 -8.97 4.73 -9.85
N VAL A 109 -9.09 5.90 -10.47
CA VAL A 109 -9.91 6.13 -11.66
C VAL A 109 -9.22 5.65 -12.95
N ASP A 110 -7.89 5.54 -12.92
CA ASP A 110 -7.05 5.19 -14.08
C ASP A 110 -6.43 3.79 -13.90
N GLN A 111 -7.26 2.77 -13.65
CA GLN A 111 -6.83 1.36 -13.54
C GLN A 111 -5.73 1.08 -12.49
N GLY A 112 -5.50 2.00 -11.55
CA GLY A 112 -4.43 1.90 -10.57
C GLY A 112 -3.05 2.29 -11.09
N TYR A 113 -2.94 3.03 -12.21
CA TYR A 113 -1.67 3.60 -12.66
C TYR A 113 -1.11 4.57 -11.63
N TRP A 114 0.22 4.69 -11.63
CA TRP A 114 0.92 5.56 -10.71
C TRP A 114 1.23 6.89 -11.36
N HIS A 115 1.16 7.94 -10.55
CA HIS A 115 1.59 9.28 -10.92
C HIS A 115 2.54 9.81 -9.86
N ASP A 116 3.52 10.59 -10.29
CA ASP A 116 4.20 11.45 -9.35
C ASP A 116 3.30 12.62 -8.94
N GLU A 117 3.55 13.10 -7.73
CA GLU A 117 2.73 14.09 -7.08
C GLU A 117 3.57 14.85 -6.07
N ASN A 118 3.17 16.10 -5.84
CA ASN A 118 3.81 16.96 -4.86
C ASN A 118 3.62 16.40 -3.45
N CYS A 119 4.72 16.01 -2.81
CA CYS A 119 4.74 15.39 -1.48
C CYS A 119 4.02 16.21 -0.38
N LYS A 120 3.80 17.51 -0.60
CA LYS A 120 3.10 18.41 0.33
C LYS A 120 1.58 18.35 0.17
N LYS A 121 1.04 17.85 -0.94
CA LYS A 121 -0.41 17.63 -1.08
C LYS A 121 -0.88 16.57 -0.09
N THR A 122 -2.15 16.64 0.28
CA THR A 122 -2.73 15.73 1.26
C THR A 122 -3.64 14.70 0.58
N HIS A 123 -3.30 13.42 0.71
CA HIS A 123 -4.08 12.31 0.16
C HIS A 123 -4.31 11.24 1.25
N PRO A 124 -5.38 10.42 1.11
CA PRO A 124 -5.46 9.16 1.85
C PRO A 124 -4.33 8.23 1.41
N PHE A 125 -4.05 7.19 2.19
CA PHE A 125 -2.82 6.43 2.02
C PHE A 125 -2.94 4.97 2.44
N ILE A 126 -2.06 4.14 1.89
CA ILE A 126 -2.05 2.70 2.14
C ILE A 126 -0.81 2.33 2.95
N CYS A 127 -1.02 1.73 4.11
CA CYS A 127 0.03 1.14 4.92
C CYS A 127 0.19 -0.35 4.63
N HIS A 128 1.39 -0.89 4.78
CA HIS A 128 1.60 -2.34 4.92
C HIS A 128 1.17 -2.77 6.33
N GLU A 129 0.42 -3.87 6.41
CA GLU A 129 0.15 -4.52 7.68
C GLU A 129 1.43 -5.17 8.23
N GLY A 130 1.74 -4.95 9.50
CA GLY A 130 2.84 -5.64 10.16
C GLY A 130 2.46 -7.08 10.49
N GLU A 131 3.33 -8.05 10.18
CA GLU A 131 3.26 -9.33 10.87
C GLU A 131 3.55 -9.09 12.36
N PHE A 132 2.51 -9.16 13.19
CA PHE A 132 2.71 -9.33 14.62
C PHE A 132 3.24 -10.75 14.85
N TYR A 133 4.56 -10.92 14.90
CA TYR A 133 5.11 -12.09 15.58
C TYR A 133 4.68 -11.98 17.04
N SER A 134 3.67 -12.79 17.38
CA SER A 134 3.35 -13.07 18.77
C SER A 134 4.51 -13.91 19.29
N ILE A 135 5.37 -13.30 20.11
CA ILE A 135 6.37 -14.03 20.91
C ILE A 135 5.63 -14.69 22.08
#